data_AF-W2UIK6-F1
#
_entry.id   AF-W2UIK6-F1
#
_cell.length_a   1.000
_cell.length_b   1.000
_cell.length_c   1.000
_cell.angle_alpha   90.00
_cell.angle_beta   90.00
_cell.angle_gamma   90.00
#
_symmetry.space_group_name_H-M   'P 1'
#
loop_
_entity.id
_entity.type
_entity.pdbx_description
1 polymer ?
#
loop_
_entity_poly.entity_id
_entity_poly.type
_entity_poly.pdbx_seq_one_letter_code
_entity_poly.pdbx_strand_id
1 'polypeptide(L)'
;MDFEVYCDESGLEALTQKDAHLYIAIGGIWMPANYRPIFKEKFNEIRKKYNVSRELKWNKISPKFFDLHKEIIDYFFQTEQLRFRVILIEAIKVDNYTFNDKDGELGFYKFYYQLLHHWIYDYNSYNIFLDLKENRDKGRLKVLYRCLDYANLTSDIKQVQGLPSDESLGIQLADILTGLTNAKFNNKITSSAKLGLIEYVENTYLGKAIKPTPKWEEKFNVFKINLQGGW
;
A
#
# COMPACT_ATOMS: atom_id res chain seq x y z
N MET A 1 -18.83 -2.22 -11.01
CA MET A 1 -19.00 -1.64 -9.66
C MET A 1 -18.02 -0.48 -9.50
N ASP A 2 -18.24 0.40 -8.52
CA ASP A 2 -17.34 1.51 -8.23
C ASP A 2 -16.43 1.18 -7.06
N PHE A 3 -15.13 1.35 -7.24
CA PHE A 3 -14.11 1.10 -6.23
C PHE A 3 -13.35 2.38 -5.88
N GLU A 4 -12.91 2.47 -4.63
CA GLU A 4 -11.91 3.41 -4.17
C GLU A 4 -10.64 2.65 -3.81
N VAL A 5 -9.50 3.22 -4.21
CA VAL A 5 -8.16 2.68 -3.96
C VAL A 5 -7.35 3.74 -3.22
N TYR A 6 -6.78 3.37 -2.07
CA TYR A 6 -5.97 4.27 -1.25
C TYR A 6 -4.56 3.72 -1.12
N CYS A 7 -3.56 4.49 -1.51
CA CYS A 7 -2.18 4.03 -1.59
C CYS A 7 -1.24 4.83 -0.68
N ASP A 8 -0.22 4.12 -0.20
CA ASP A 8 0.91 4.68 0.51
C ASP A 8 2.17 3.83 0.24
N GLU A 9 3.34 4.34 0.60
CA GLU A 9 4.61 3.66 0.34
C GLU A 9 5.61 3.79 1.48
N SER A 10 6.50 2.79 1.55
CA SER A 10 7.52 2.70 2.57
C SER A 10 8.89 2.40 1.93
N GLY A 11 9.91 3.14 2.37
CA GLY A 11 11.31 2.92 2.00
C GLY A 11 11.70 3.46 0.62
N LEU A 12 11.00 4.48 0.09
CA LEU A 12 11.26 5.06 -1.23
C LEU A 12 12.68 5.58 -1.43
N GLU A 13 13.34 6.03 -0.37
CA GLU A 13 14.73 6.48 -0.40
C GLU A 13 15.65 5.44 -1.06
N ALA A 14 15.33 4.16 -0.93
CA ALA A 14 16.10 3.07 -1.52
C ALA A 14 16.01 2.96 -3.05
N LEU A 15 15.10 3.72 -3.70
CA LEU A 15 15.12 3.90 -5.16
C LEU A 15 16.33 4.70 -5.63
N THR A 16 16.93 5.53 -4.76
CA THR A 16 18.10 6.35 -5.06
C THR A 16 19.32 5.97 -4.22
N GLN A 17 19.12 5.52 -2.98
CA GLN A 17 20.15 5.13 -2.02
C GLN A 17 20.01 3.63 -1.71
N LYS A 18 20.61 2.78 -2.55
CA LYS A 18 20.37 1.33 -2.55
C LYS A 18 20.70 0.60 -1.24
N ASP A 19 21.47 1.23 -0.35
CA ASP A 19 21.87 0.75 0.97
C ASP A 19 20.87 1.11 2.10
N ALA A 20 19.95 2.05 1.86
CA ALA A 20 18.95 2.47 2.84
C ALA A 20 18.04 1.31 3.26
N HIS A 21 17.48 0.58 2.28
CA HIS A 21 16.60 -0.58 2.50
C HIS A 21 16.86 -1.66 1.44
N LEU A 22 16.68 -2.93 1.82
CA LEU A 22 16.72 -4.06 0.90
C LEU A 22 15.52 -4.05 -0.05
N TYR A 23 14.35 -3.69 0.48
CA TYR A 23 13.09 -3.63 -0.25
C TYR A 23 12.43 -2.27 -0.11
N ILE A 24 11.82 -1.83 -1.21
CA ILE A 24 10.83 -0.76 -1.25
C ILE A 24 9.46 -1.42 -1.32
N ALA A 25 8.47 -0.84 -0.65
CA ALA A 25 7.09 -1.30 -0.68
C ALA A 25 6.16 -0.17 -1.12
N ILE A 26 5.25 -0.46 -2.04
CA ILE A 26 4.13 0.43 -2.38
C ILE A 26 2.87 -0.41 -2.20
N GLY A 27 1.96 0.03 -1.35
CA GLY A 27 0.73 -0.70 -1.06
C GLY A 27 -0.52 0.11 -1.33
N GLY A 28 -1.63 -0.61 -1.46
CA GLY A 28 -2.93 -0.02 -1.63
C GLY A 28 -4.05 -0.83 -0.96
N ILE A 29 -5.08 -0.12 -0.53
CA ILE A 29 -6.33 -0.66 -0.02
C ILE A 29 -7.41 -0.46 -1.08
N TRP A 30 -8.04 -1.54 -1.50
CA TRP A 30 -9.20 -1.54 -2.38
C TRP A 30 -10.46 -1.74 -1.55
N MET A 31 -11.47 -0.91 -1.81
CA MET A 31 -12.80 -1.06 -1.23
C MET A 31 -13.89 -0.66 -2.23
N PRO A 32 -15.08 -1.29 -2.20
CA PRO A 32 -16.26 -0.75 -2.87
C PRO A 32 -16.56 0.67 -2.38
N ALA A 33 -16.83 1.61 -3.29
CA ALA A 33 -17.04 3.01 -2.96
C ALA A 33 -18.23 3.23 -2.02
N ASN A 34 -19.26 2.39 -2.13
CA ASN A 34 -20.42 2.42 -1.23
C ASN A 34 -20.11 1.96 0.21
N TYR A 35 -18.98 1.27 0.44
CA TYR A 35 -18.54 0.86 1.78
C TYR A 35 -17.79 1.96 2.53
N ARG A 36 -17.30 3.00 1.84
CA ARG A 36 -16.53 4.11 2.45
C ARG A 36 -17.18 4.71 3.71
N PRO A 37 -18.50 5.00 3.77
CA PRO A 37 -19.11 5.57 4.97
C PRO A 37 -18.99 4.63 6.18
N ILE A 38 -19.24 3.33 5.98
CA ILE A 38 -19.14 2.30 7.03
C ILE A 38 -17.68 2.13 7.47
N PHE A 39 -16.75 2.12 6.50
CA PHE A 39 -15.31 2.12 6.78
C PHE A 39 -14.90 3.28 7.68
N LYS A 40 -15.32 4.51 7.34
CA LYS A 40 -15.02 5.70 8.13
C LYS A 40 -15.62 5.63 9.54
N GLU A 41 -16.84 5.15 9.67
CA GLU A 41 -17.50 4.99 10.98
C GLU A 41 -16.73 4.00 11.86
N LYS A 42 -16.53 2.77 11.37
CA LYS A 42 -15.87 1.68 12.12
C LYS A 42 -14.43 2.03 12.50
N PHE A 43 -13.67 2.60 11.58
CA PHE A 43 -12.29 3.02 11.85
C PHE A 43 -12.25 4.12 12.92
N ASN A 44 -13.18 5.07 12.91
CA ASN A 44 -13.27 6.11 13.93
C ASN A 44 -13.79 5.60 15.28
N GLU A 45 -14.67 4.59 15.31
CA GLU A 45 -15.07 3.91 16.56
C GLU A 45 -13.85 3.32 17.26
N ILE A 46 -12.98 2.61 16.51
CA ILE A 46 -11.73 2.05 17.05
C ILE A 46 -10.84 3.19 17.58
N ARG A 47 -10.63 4.26 16.81
CA ARG A 47 -9.84 5.41 17.27
C ARG A 47 -10.37 6.05 18.57
N LYS A 48 -11.69 6.20 18.67
CA LYS A 48 -12.36 6.74 19.87
C LYS A 48 -12.17 5.83 21.07
N LYS A 49 -12.29 4.50 20.90
CA LYS A 49 -12.07 3.51 21.96
C LYS A 49 -10.70 3.67 22.64
N TYR A 50 -9.66 4.01 21.89
CA TYR A 50 -8.30 4.24 22.42
C TYR A 50 -7.95 5.71 22.66
N ASN A 51 -8.92 6.63 22.60
CA ASN A 51 -8.71 8.08 22.76
C ASN A 51 -7.65 8.67 21.82
N VAL A 52 -7.61 8.22 20.56
CA VAL A 52 -6.66 8.70 19.55
C VAL A 52 -7.33 9.56 18.49
N SER A 53 -7.15 10.88 18.58
CA SER A 53 -7.61 11.87 17.59
C SER A 53 -6.57 12.20 16.51
N ARG A 54 -5.32 11.75 16.68
CA ARG A 54 -4.23 11.99 15.73
C ARG A 54 -4.20 10.91 14.65
N GLU A 55 -3.61 11.26 13.52
CA GLU A 55 -3.34 10.36 12.40
C GLU A 55 -2.48 9.16 12.83
N LEU A 56 -2.92 7.96 12.43
CA LEU A 56 -2.20 6.71 12.65
C LEU A 56 -1.13 6.52 11.58
N LYS A 57 0.08 6.13 12.00
CA LYS A 57 1.16 5.74 11.09
C LYS A 57 1.94 4.56 11.67
N TRP A 58 2.45 3.69 10.80
CA TRP A 58 3.36 2.59 11.12
C TRP A 58 4.55 3.06 11.96
N ASN A 59 5.11 4.22 11.66
CA ASN A 59 6.24 4.78 12.40
C ASN A 59 5.88 5.29 13.80
N LYS A 60 4.59 5.47 14.12
CA LYS A 60 4.10 5.87 15.45
C LYS A 60 3.71 4.66 16.33
N ILE A 61 3.90 3.43 15.84
CA ILE A 61 3.65 2.22 16.64
C ILE A 61 4.64 2.15 17.80
N SER A 62 4.08 2.02 18.99
CA SER A 62 4.77 1.87 20.26
C SER A 62 3.96 0.92 21.15
N PRO A 63 4.52 0.38 22.25
CA PRO A 63 3.78 -0.50 23.16
C PRO A 63 2.44 0.08 23.63
N LYS A 64 2.38 1.41 23.87
CA LYS A 64 1.15 2.11 24.26
C LYS A 64 0.02 2.04 23.23
N PHE A 65 0.37 2.00 21.94
CA PHE A 65 -0.61 1.96 20.84
C PHE A 65 -0.72 0.59 20.20
N PHE A 66 -0.14 -0.45 20.80
CA PHE A 66 -0.14 -1.80 20.23
C PHE A 66 -1.57 -2.30 19.99
N ASP A 67 -2.42 -2.29 21.02
CA ASP A 67 -3.79 -2.81 20.94
C ASP A 67 -4.65 -2.04 19.93
N LEU A 68 -4.44 -0.73 19.81
CA LEU A 68 -5.09 0.09 18.78
C LEU A 68 -4.75 -0.40 17.37
N HIS A 69 -3.45 -0.57 17.06
CA HIS A 69 -3.05 -1.00 15.72
C HIS A 69 -3.44 -2.46 15.46
N LYS A 70 -3.40 -3.30 16.49
CA LYS A 70 -3.91 -4.67 16.45
C LYS A 70 -5.40 -4.68 16.05
N GLU A 71 -6.24 -3.86 16.68
CA GLU A 71 -7.67 -3.80 16.39
C GLU A 71 -7.98 -3.21 15.00
N ILE A 72 -7.16 -2.27 14.51
CA ILE A 72 -7.25 -1.80 13.11
C ILE A 72 -6.91 -2.91 12.12
N ILE A 73 -5.87 -3.70 12.41
CA ILE A 73 -5.49 -4.86 11.59
C ILE A 73 -6.58 -5.94 11.65
N ASP A 74 -7.15 -6.19 12.84
CA ASP A 74 -8.28 -7.12 13.02
C ASP A 74 -9.47 -6.72 12.16
N TYR A 75 -9.86 -5.44 12.24
CA TYR A 75 -10.91 -4.88 11.42
C TYR A 75 -10.63 -5.08 9.93
N PHE A 76 -9.40 -4.82 9.47
CA PHE A 76 -9.03 -5.10 8.09
C PHE A 76 -9.24 -6.58 7.74
N PHE A 77 -8.65 -7.52 8.47
CA PHE A 77 -8.73 -8.94 8.12
C PHE A 77 -10.14 -9.52 8.21
N GLN A 78 -10.98 -9.01 9.11
CA GLN A 78 -12.35 -9.45 9.31
C GLN A 78 -13.38 -8.80 8.36
N THR A 79 -12.97 -7.80 7.58
CA THR A 79 -13.86 -7.08 6.65
C THR A 79 -13.66 -7.54 5.21
N GLU A 80 -14.58 -8.32 4.65
CA GLU A 80 -14.47 -8.85 3.28
C GLU A 80 -14.41 -7.76 2.18
N GLN A 81 -14.97 -6.58 2.45
CA GLN A 81 -14.99 -5.44 1.53
C GLN A 81 -13.62 -4.77 1.38
N LEU A 82 -12.67 -5.06 2.27
CA LEU A 82 -11.32 -4.49 2.23
C LEU A 82 -10.32 -5.51 1.67
N ARG A 83 -9.60 -5.11 0.64
CA ARG A 83 -8.50 -5.89 0.04
C ARG A 83 -7.22 -5.09 0.12
N PHE A 84 -6.10 -5.75 0.40
CA PHE A 84 -4.79 -5.11 0.42
C PHE A 84 -3.86 -5.76 -0.58
N ARG A 85 -3.12 -4.93 -1.30
CA ARG A 85 -2.00 -5.38 -2.11
C ARG A 85 -0.80 -4.51 -1.91
N VAL A 86 0.37 -5.13 -1.88
CA VAL A 86 1.67 -4.45 -1.85
C VAL A 86 2.59 -5.02 -2.90
N ILE A 87 3.26 -4.14 -3.63
CA ILE A 87 4.39 -4.51 -4.48
C ILE A 87 5.69 -4.36 -3.69
N LEU A 88 6.52 -5.40 -3.68
CA LEU A 88 7.84 -5.40 -3.07
C LEU A 88 8.91 -5.38 -4.14
N ILE A 89 9.77 -4.36 -4.09
CA ILE A 89 10.81 -4.10 -5.08
C ILE A 89 12.18 -4.24 -4.41
N GLU A 90 13.02 -5.14 -4.90
CA GLU A 90 14.41 -5.27 -4.43
C GLU A 90 15.23 -4.08 -4.89
N ALA A 91 15.66 -3.22 -3.97
CA ALA A 91 16.30 -1.93 -4.27
C ALA A 91 17.57 -2.09 -5.13
N ILE A 92 18.37 -3.12 -4.84
CA ILE A 92 19.62 -3.39 -5.57
C ILE A 92 19.37 -3.67 -7.06
N LYS A 93 18.21 -4.26 -7.39
CA LYS A 93 17.82 -4.67 -8.75
C LYS A 93 17.19 -3.55 -9.56
N VAL A 94 16.91 -2.39 -8.96
CA VAL A 94 16.37 -1.24 -9.69
C VAL A 94 17.47 -0.60 -10.53
N ASP A 95 17.21 -0.49 -11.83
CA ASP A 95 18.07 0.23 -12.79
C ASP A 95 17.31 1.41 -13.38
N ASN A 96 17.43 2.57 -12.71
CA ASN A 96 16.82 3.81 -13.18
C ASN A 96 17.51 4.39 -14.41
N TYR A 97 18.78 4.05 -14.65
CA TYR A 97 19.54 4.62 -15.76
C TYR A 97 19.04 4.05 -17.09
N THR A 98 18.91 2.73 -17.17
CA THR A 98 18.49 2.04 -18.38
C THR A 98 16.99 2.19 -18.62
N PHE A 99 16.17 2.01 -17.57
CA PHE A 99 14.73 1.86 -17.75
C PHE A 99 13.92 3.10 -17.39
N ASN A 100 14.47 4.05 -16.65
CA ASN A 100 13.68 5.16 -16.09
C ASN A 100 14.27 6.53 -16.41
N ASP A 101 15.01 6.67 -17.52
CA ASP A 101 15.57 7.94 -17.98
C ASP A 101 16.39 8.68 -16.89
N LYS A 102 17.11 7.91 -16.07
CA LYS A 102 17.88 8.40 -14.92
C LYS A 102 17.02 9.11 -13.86
N ASP A 103 15.70 8.92 -13.90
CA ASP A 103 14.73 9.51 -12.99
C ASP A 103 14.11 8.44 -12.08
N GLY A 104 14.48 8.48 -10.79
CA GLY A 104 13.90 7.61 -9.77
C GLY A 104 12.40 7.85 -9.54
N GLU A 105 11.91 9.07 -9.77
CA GLU A 105 10.48 9.40 -9.68
C GLU A 105 9.70 8.74 -10.81
N LEU A 106 10.24 8.72 -12.04
CA LEU A 106 9.64 7.94 -13.13
C LEU A 106 9.59 6.44 -12.77
N GLY A 107 10.67 5.89 -12.22
CA GLY A 107 10.73 4.50 -11.77
C GLY A 107 9.66 4.19 -10.71
N PHE A 108 9.52 5.07 -9.72
CA PHE A 108 8.47 4.99 -8.71
C PHE A 108 7.06 4.91 -9.32
N TYR A 109 6.71 5.80 -10.25
CA TYR A 109 5.39 5.79 -10.90
C TYR A 109 5.16 4.56 -11.79
N LYS A 110 6.21 3.99 -12.38
CA LYS A 110 6.11 2.69 -13.09
C LYS A 110 5.81 1.54 -12.14
N PHE A 111 6.39 1.52 -10.94
CA PHE A 111 6.04 0.51 -9.93
C PHE A 111 4.62 0.70 -9.39
N TYR A 112 4.17 1.94 -9.22
CA TYR A 112 2.77 2.25 -8.91
C TYR A 112 1.82 1.70 -9.98
N TYR A 113 2.15 1.86 -11.26
CA TYR A 113 1.39 1.24 -12.35
C TYR A 113 1.33 -0.29 -12.20
N GLN A 114 2.46 -0.94 -11.90
CA GLN A 114 2.50 -2.40 -11.70
C GLN A 114 1.71 -2.87 -10.47
N LEU A 115 1.63 -2.08 -9.41
CA LEU A 115 0.75 -2.37 -8.28
C LEU A 115 -0.72 -2.37 -8.74
N LEU A 116 -1.14 -1.28 -9.37
CA LEU A 116 -2.55 -0.99 -9.67
C LEU A 116 -3.10 -1.81 -10.84
N HIS A 117 -2.42 -1.82 -11.98
CA HIS A 117 -2.91 -2.36 -13.25
C HIS A 117 -3.45 -3.78 -13.15
N HIS A 118 -2.75 -4.66 -12.44
CA HIS A 118 -3.14 -6.08 -12.35
C HIS A 118 -4.40 -6.35 -11.52
N TRP A 119 -4.90 -5.35 -10.78
CA TRP A 119 -6.14 -5.40 -9.98
C TRP A 119 -7.21 -4.41 -10.48
N ILE A 120 -7.04 -3.89 -11.70
CA ILE A 120 -8.08 -3.17 -12.43
C ILE A 120 -8.79 -4.20 -13.32
N TYR A 121 -10.04 -4.51 -12.97
CA TYR A 121 -10.85 -5.52 -13.61
C TYR A 121 -11.93 -4.91 -14.48
N ASP A 122 -12.31 -5.67 -15.50
CA ASP A 122 -13.30 -5.32 -16.51
C ASP A 122 -14.64 -4.89 -15.89
N TYR A 123 -15.32 -3.95 -16.54
CA TYR A 123 -16.65 -3.45 -16.18
C TYR A 123 -16.75 -2.86 -14.76
N ASN A 124 -15.63 -2.34 -14.23
CA ASN A 124 -15.57 -1.60 -12.98
C ASN A 124 -15.03 -0.20 -13.19
N SER A 125 -15.35 0.68 -12.24
CA SER A 125 -14.79 2.03 -12.18
C SER A 125 -13.92 2.20 -10.94
N TYR A 126 -12.87 3.02 -11.04
CA TYR A 126 -11.88 3.20 -9.97
C TYR A 126 -11.60 4.67 -9.70
N ASN A 127 -11.67 5.07 -8.43
CA ASN A 127 -11.13 6.32 -7.92
C ASN A 127 -9.86 5.99 -7.13
N ILE A 128 -8.71 6.52 -7.54
CA ILE A 128 -7.42 6.15 -6.97
C ILE A 128 -6.82 7.36 -6.26
N PHE A 129 -6.46 7.17 -5.00
CA PHE A 129 -5.95 8.20 -4.09
C PHE A 129 -4.57 7.80 -3.59
N LEU A 130 -3.57 8.64 -3.85
CA LEU A 130 -2.20 8.44 -3.40
C LEU A 130 -1.91 9.41 -2.23
N ASP A 131 -1.01 9.05 -1.32
CA ASP A 131 -0.51 10.02 -0.34
C ASP A 131 0.13 11.21 -1.07
N LEU A 132 -0.27 12.42 -0.69
CA LEU A 132 0.16 13.63 -1.37
C LEU A 132 1.65 13.86 -1.13
N LYS A 133 2.43 13.75 -2.20
CA LYS A 133 3.85 14.10 -2.21
C LYS A 133 4.15 15.30 -3.08
N GLU A 134 5.16 16.06 -2.67
CA GLU A 134 5.78 17.08 -3.53
C GLU A 134 6.56 16.37 -4.66
N ASN A 135 5.86 16.14 -5.77
CA ASN A 135 6.45 15.65 -7.01
C ASN A 135 7.29 16.75 -7.67
N ARG A 136 8.47 16.39 -8.21
CA ARG A 136 9.24 17.36 -9.02
C ARG A 136 8.52 17.63 -10.33
N ASP A 137 7.91 16.58 -10.91
CA ASP A 137 7.06 16.68 -12.09
C ASP A 137 5.58 16.53 -11.73
N LYS A 138 4.86 17.65 -11.73
CA LYS A 138 3.41 17.71 -11.48
C LYS A 138 2.57 16.93 -12.52
N GLY A 139 3.16 16.56 -13.65
CA GLY A 139 2.52 15.77 -14.71
C GLY A 139 2.46 14.26 -14.42
N ARG A 140 3.24 13.73 -13.48
CA ARG A 140 3.37 12.28 -13.25
C ARG A 140 2.04 11.59 -12.92
N LEU A 141 1.23 12.19 -12.06
CA LEU A 141 -0.10 11.67 -11.72
C LEU A 141 -1.01 11.58 -12.94
N LYS A 142 -0.98 12.59 -13.82
CA LYS A 142 -1.77 12.60 -15.06
C LYS A 142 -1.29 11.52 -16.04
N VAL A 143 0.02 11.28 -16.09
CA VAL A 143 0.58 10.19 -16.91
C VAL A 143 0.16 8.83 -16.35
N LEU A 144 0.26 8.63 -15.02
CA LEU A 144 -0.19 7.40 -14.37
C LEU A 144 -1.68 7.14 -14.65
N TYR A 145 -2.53 8.15 -14.46
CA TYR A 145 -3.95 8.12 -14.81
C TYR A 145 -4.17 7.60 -16.23
N ARG A 146 -3.55 8.26 -17.22
CA ARG A 146 -3.73 7.90 -18.64
C ARG A 146 -3.23 6.49 -18.94
N CYS A 147 -2.10 6.09 -18.37
CA CYS A 147 -1.57 4.73 -18.55
C CYS A 147 -2.52 3.66 -17.98
N LEU A 148 -3.10 3.90 -16.80
CA LEU A 148 -4.04 2.94 -16.20
C LEU A 148 -5.34 2.86 -16.99
N ASP A 149 -5.89 4.01 -17.40
CA ASP A 149 -7.13 4.10 -18.17
C ASP A 149 -7.02 3.38 -19.52
N TYR A 150 -5.89 3.56 -20.22
CA TYR A 150 -5.67 2.92 -21.52
C TYR A 150 -5.30 1.43 -21.42
N ALA A 151 -4.89 0.95 -20.25
CA ALA A 151 -4.42 -0.42 -20.09
C ALA A 151 -5.56 -1.44 -20.00
N ASN A 152 -6.80 -1.02 -19.71
CA ASN A 152 -7.98 -1.88 -19.74
C ASN A 152 -9.17 -1.14 -20.37
N LEU A 153 -9.51 -1.55 -21.60
CA LEU A 153 -10.56 -0.96 -22.44
C LEU A 153 -11.98 -1.02 -21.84
N THR A 154 -12.20 -1.91 -20.87
CA THR A 154 -13.53 -2.17 -20.32
C THR A 154 -13.68 -1.71 -18.87
N SER A 155 -12.60 -1.20 -18.28
CA SER A 155 -12.63 -0.51 -16.99
C SER A 155 -12.68 1.00 -17.19
N ASP A 156 -13.02 1.74 -16.14
CA ASP A 156 -13.06 3.20 -16.18
C ASP A 156 -12.26 3.78 -15.00
N ILE A 157 -11.12 4.42 -15.29
CA ILE A 157 -10.38 5.13 -14.26
C ILE A 157 -10.96 6.53 -14.17
N LYS A 158 -11.72 6.79 -13.10
CA LYS A 158 -12.40 8.07 -12.89
C LYS A 158 -11.43 9.18 -12.51
N GLN A 159 -10.45 8.85 -11.68
CA GLN A 159 -9.44 9.80 -11.22
C GLN A 159 -8.23 9.09 -10.62
N VAL A 160 -7.08 9.77 -10.70
CA VAL A 160 -5.89 9.52 -9.88
C VAL A 160 -5.48 10.85 -9.27
N GLN A 161 -5.55 10.98 -7.94
CA GLN A 161 -5.22 12.22 -7.25
C GLN A 161 -4.41 11.98 -5.97
N GLY A 162 -3.63 12.99 -5.57
CA GLY A 162 -3.00 13.01 -4.25
C GLY A 162 -3.98 13.50 -3.19
N LEU A 163 -3.99 12.89 -2.01
CA LEU A 163 -4.75 13.33 -0.84
C LEU A 163 -3.81 13.44 0.37
N PRO A 164 -3.99 14.43 1.26
CA PRO A 164 -3.28 14.46 2.54
C PRO A 164 -3.59 13.21 3.37
N SER A 165 -2.55 12.54 3.90
CA SER A 165 -2.69 11.31 4.68
C SER A 165 -3.51 11.49 5.98
N ASP A 166 -3.49 12.68 6.59
CA ASP A 166 -4.28 13.01 7.77
C ASP A 166 -5.78 13.13 7.49
N GLU A 167 -6.15 13.44 6.24
CA GLU A 167 -7.54 13.52 5.78
C GLU A 167 -8.12 12.18 5.31
N SER A 168 -7.28 11.13 5.17
CA SER A 168 -7.69 9.84 4.61
C SER A 168 -7.38 8.64 5.51
N LEU A 169 -8.42 8.07 6.12
CA LEU A 169 -8.32 6.83 6.89
C LEU A 169 -7.91 5.62 6.02
N GLY A 170 -8.22 5.65 4.71
CA GLY A 170 -7.80 4.62 3.78
C GLY A 170 -6.29 4.64 3.55
N ILE A 171 -5.70 5.83 3.43
CA ILE A 171 -4.24 6.00 3.31
C ILE A 171 -3.56 5.60 4.62
N GLN A 172 -4.12 5.95 5.78
CA GLN A 172 -3.58 5.49 7.07
C GLN A 172 -3.59 3.96 7.21
N LEU A 173 -4.64 3.29 6.73
CA LEU A 173 -4.67 1.82 6.70
C LEU A 173 -3.61 1.25 5.73
N ALA A 174 -3.45 1.89 4.56
CA ALA A 174 -2.41 1.52 3.60
C ALA A 174 -1.00 1.69 4.18
N ASP A 175 -0.72 2.79 4.90
CA ASP A 175 0.55 3.04 5.59
C ASP A 175 0.86 1.94 6.63
N ILE A 176 -0.13 1.56 7.44
CA ILE A 176 0.04 0.51 8.46
C ILE A 176 0.39 -0.83 7.81
N LEU A 177 -0.36 -1.29 6.80
CA LEU A 177 -0.14 -2.61 6.19
C LEU A 177 1.10 -2.63 5.28
N THR A 178 1.37 -1.53 4.57
CA THR A 178 2.58 -1.37 3.76
C THR A 178 3.81 -1.35 4.64
N GLY A 179 3.78 -0.57 5.72
CA GLY A 179 4.85 -0.51 6.72
C GLY A 179 5.09 -1.86 7.39
N LEU A 180 4.02 -2.57 7.78
CA LEU A 180 4.10 -3.92 8.36
C LEU A 180 4.81 -4.89 7.42
N THR A 181 4.38 -4.93 6.16
CA THR A 181 4.99 -5.82 5.16
C THR A 181 6.43 -5.41 4.88
N ASN A 182 6.69 -4.14 4.60
CA ASN A 182 8.03 -3.67 4.27
C ASN A 182 9.03 -3.96 5.40
N ALA A 183 8.59 -3.81 6.64
CA ALA A 183 9.42 -4.00 7.79
C ALA A 183 9.74 -5.50 8.01
N LYS A 184 8.80 -6.41 7.70
CA LYS A 184 9.06 -7.85 7.66
C LYS A 184 10.17 -8.21 6.65
N PHE A 185 10.16 -7.63 5.46
CA PHE A 185 11.11 -7.99 4.39
C PHE A 185 12.47 -7.32 4.55
N ASN A 186 12.54 -6.17 5.21
CA ASN A 186 13.80 -5.47 5.45
C ASN A 186 14.59 -6.00 6.66
N ASN A 187 13.98 -6.76 7.58
CA ASN A 187 14.63 -7.33 8.77
C ASN A 187 15.41 -6.32 9.65
N LYS A 188 15.10 -5.02 9.56
CA LYS A 188 15.75 -3.94 10.32
C LYS A 188 14.94 -3.47 11.55
N ILE A 189 13.91 -4.21 11.96
CA ILE A 189 13.04 -3.82 13.08
C ILE A 189 13.66 -4.24 14.41
N THR A 190 13.80 -3.29 15.33
CA THR A 190 14.18 -3.52 16.73
C THR A 190 13.02 -3.34 17.72
N SER A 191 11.91 -2.74 17.29
CA SER A 191 10.73 -2.49 18.13
C SER A 191 9.94 -3.77 18.40
N SER A 192 9.83 -4.15 19.68
CA SER A 192 9.01 -5.29 20.13
C SER A 192 7.54 -5.16 19.74
N ALA A 193 6.98 -3.96 19.77
CA ALA A 193 5.58 -3.72 19.38
C ALA A 193 5.34 -4.02 17.89
N LYS A 194 6.26 -3.60 17.01
CA LYS A 194 6.15 -3.86 15.56
C LYS A 194 6.34 -5.35 15.25
N LEU A 195 7.30 -6.00 15.90
CA LEU A 195 7.51 -7.44 15.78
C LEU A 195 6.29 -8.22 16.26
N GLY A 196 5.72 -7.84 17.40
CA GLY A 196 4.51 -8.47 17.94
C GLY A 196 3.30 -8.36 17.01
N LEU A 197 3.13 -7.24 16.29
CA LEU A 197 2.05 -7.10 15.30
C LEU A 197 2.28 -7.99 14.07
N ILE A 198 3.52 -8.11 13.61
CA ILE A 198 3.87 -9.01 12.50
C ILE A 198 3.57 -10.46 12.90
N GLU A 199 4.08 -10.90 14.05
CA GLU A 199 3.82 -12.25 14.57
C GLU A 199 2.33 -12.49 14.78
N TYR A 200 1.60 -11.50 15.28
CA TYR A 200 0.16 -11.59 15.46
C TYR A 200 -0.58 -11.83 14.14
N VAL A 201 -0.24 -11.10 13.06
CA VAL A 201 -0.81 -11.31 11.73
C VAL A 201 -0.47 -12.68 11.17
N GLU A 202 0.80 -13.08 11.28
CA GLU A 202 1.30 -14.37 10.80
C GLU A 202 0.58 -15.54 11.49
N ASN A 203 0.36 -15.46 12.80
CA ASN A 203 -0.24 -16.53 13.58
C ASN A 203 -1.78 -16.55 13.51
N THR A 204 -2.43 -15.38 13.49
CA THR A 204 -3.90 -15.29 13.64
C THR A 204 -4.62 -15.38 12.30
N TYR A 205 -4.08 -14.74 11.25
CA TYR A 205 -4.80 -14.58 9.98
C TYR A 205 -4.17 -15.36 8.83
N LEU A 206 -2.84 -15.48 8.81
CA LEU A 206 -2.14 -16.14 7.70
C LEU A 206 -1.82 -17.61 7.97
N GLY A 207 -1.69 -18.00 9.24
CA GLY A 207 -1.23 -19.33 9.66
C GLY A 207 0.22 -19.65 9.23
N LYS A 208 0.97 -18.64 8.78
CA LYS A 208 2.33 -18.76 8.23
C LYS A 208 3.01 -17.41 8.19
N ALA A 209 4.34 -17.43 8.04
CA ALA A 209 5.11 -16.22 7.84
C ALA A 209 4.67 -15.46 6.57
N ILE A 210 4.63 -14.13 6.64
CA ILE A 210 4.37 -13.26 5.49
C ILE A 210 5.45 -13.52 4.45
N LYS A 211 5.03 -13.92 3.26
CA LYS A 211 5.86 -14.28 2.11
C LYS A 211 5.17 -13.79 0.84
N PRO A 212 5.89 -13.71 -0.30
CA PRO A 212 5.27 -13.39 -1.57
C PRO A 212 4.08 -14.33 -1.86
N THR A 213 3.00 -13.77 -2.38
CA THR A 213 1.76 -14.49 -2.65
C THR A 213 1.54 -14.63 -4.16
N PRO A 214 0.76 -15.63 -4.59
CA PRO A 214 0.29 -15.69 -5.97
C PRO A 214 -0.59 -14.51 -6.36
N LYS A 215 -0.78 -14.29 -7.67
CA LYS A 215 -1.59 -13.18 -8.22
C LYS A 215 -3.06 -13.22 -7.79
N TRP A 216 -3.61 -14.41 -7.53
CA TRP A 216 -5.01 -14.63 -7.17
C TRP A 216 -5.30 -14.46 -5.67
N GLU A 217 -4.30 -14.23 -4.83
CA GLU A 217 -4.54 -13.90 -3.41
C GLU A 217 -5.21 -12.52 -3.35
N GLU A 218 -6.46 -12.43 -2.86
CA GLU A 218 -7.25 -11.20 -2.89
C GLU A 218 -7.26 -10.44 -1.57
N LYS A 219 -7.06 -11.12 -0.44
CA LYS A 219 -7.22 -10.47 0.87
C LYS A 219 -5.98 -9.67 1.23
N PHE A 220 -4.83 -10.33 1.26
CA PHE A 220 -3.54 -9.75 1.62
C PHE A 220 -2.48 -10.20 0.62
N ASN A 221 -2.35 -9.45 -0.48
CA ASN A 221 -1.50 -9.80 -1.61
C ASN A 221 -0.10 -9.17 -1.47
N VAL A 222 0.93 -10.00 -1.45
CA VAL A 222 2.34 -9.59 -1.41
C VAL A 222 2.99 -9.91 -2.76
N PHE A 223 2.98 -8.94 -3.66
CA PHE A 223 3.55 -9.07 -4.99
C PHE A 223 5.03 -8.68 -5.00
N LYS A 224 5.92 -9.67 -4.86
CA LYS A 224 7.37 -9.44 -5.08
C LYS A 224 7.66 -9.41 -6.58
N ILE A 225 7.98 -8.23 -7.12
CA ILE A 225 8.24 -8.09 -8.56
C ILE A 225 9.58 -8.73 -8.95
N ASN A 226 9.59 -9.47 -10.07
CA ASN A 226 10.82 -10.01 -10.65
C ASN A 226 11.37 -9.03 -11.69
N LEU A 227 12.52 -8.41 -11.39
CA LEU A 227 13.21 -7.47 -12.28
C LEU A 227 14.32 -8.10 -13.13
N GLN A 228 14.59 -9.40 -12.95
CA GLN A 228 15.64 -10.10 -13.68
C GLN A 228 15.12 -10.84 -14.92
N GLY A 229 13.80 -10.76 -15.18
CA GLY A 229 13.14 -11.51 -16.24
C GLY A 229 12.99 -13.00 -15.92
N GLY A 230 12.51 -13.75 -16.91
CA GLY A 230 12.21 -15.18 -16.80
C GLY A 230 10.82 -15.49 -17.36
N TRP A 231 10.66 -16.74 -17.80
CA TRP A 231 9.39 -17.33 -18.22
C TRP A 231 8.96 -18.36 -17.17
#